data_AF-A0A243CYT9-F1
#
_entry.id   AF-A0A243CYT9-F1
#
_cell.length_a   1.000
_cell.length_b   1.000
_cell.length_c   1.000
_cell.angle_alpha   90.00
_cell.angle_beta   90.00
_cell.angle_gamma   90.00
#
_symmetry.space_group_name_H-M   'P 1'
#
loop_
_entity.id
_entity.type
_entity.pdbx_description
1 polymer ?
#
loop_
_entity_poly.entity_id
_entity_poly.type
_entity_poly.pdbx_seq_one_letter_code
_entity_poly.pdbx_strand_id
1 'polypeptide(L)'
;MKKNLTKITMISGIILIFYHFSKWYLTQFLTPFVIPLLSIVIHGWFFILLILSIIHLARYKNPKPLIIQLIIIIIWIYTPFTKIYIKLDFLIYKDDRKQVIELIEHKKLIPNVSYDNNQIHLPPKFKATSKGGGDVIVHYGKKNASVFFYTYRGLIDNFSGFIYAPNDVKPNEDDFNSIFKDIKKIEKNWYYVTSH
;
A
#
# COMPACT_ATOMS: atom_id res chain seq x y z
N MET A 1 -21.52 18.11 -27.99
CA MET A 1 -21.21 18.13 -26.54
C MET A 1 -22.22 17.40 -25.63
N LYS A 2 -23.55 17.55 -25.79
CA LYS A 2 -24.58 17.01 -24.85
C LYS A 2 -24.50 15.50 -24.52
N LYS A 3 -24.25 14.62 -25.50
CA LYS A 3 -24.12 13.16 -25.30
C LYS A 3 -22.74 12.72 -24.80
N ASN A 4 -21.74 13.58 -24.91
CA ASN A 4 -20.35 13.22 -24.60
C ASN A 4 -20.02 13.43 -23.13
N LEU A 5 -20.67 14.38 -22.45
CA LEU A 5 -20.35 14.70 -21.05
C LEU A 5 -20.56 13.49 -20.12
N THR A 6 -21.67 12.76 -20.26
CA THR A 6 -21.93 11.55 -19.47
C THR A 6 -20.84 10.49 -19.64
N LYS A 7 -20.35 10.29 -20.87
CA LYS A 7 -19.25 9.35 -21.14
C LYS A 7 -17.94 9.84 -20.53
N ILE A 8 -17.65 11.14 -20.65
CA ILE A 8 -16.43 11.75 -20.10
C ILE A 8 -16.42 11.67 -18.57
N THR A 9 -17.55 11.97 -17.89
CA THR A 9 -17.65 11.83 -16.43
C THR A 9 -17.47 10.38 -15.98
N MET A 10 -18.04 9.43 -16.73
CA MET A 10 -17.87 8.00 -16.46
C MET A 10 -16.41 7.57 -16.59
N ILE A 11 -15.74 7.92 -17.70
CA ILE A 11 -14.32 7.60 -17.92
C ILE A 11 -13.45 8.23 -16.83
N SER A 12 -13.68 9.51 -16.52
CA SER A 12 -12.94 10.19 -15.44
C SER A 12 -13.14 9.51 -14.09
N GLY A 13 -14.35 9.04 -13.79
CA GLY A 13 -14.61 8.30 -12.56
C GLY A 13 -13.91 6.95 -12.52
N ILE A 14 -13.90 6.21 -13.63
CA ILE A 14 -13.15 4.94 -13.74
C ILE A 14 -11.66 5.18 -13.53
N ILE A 15 -11.09 6.24 -14.14
CA ILE A 15 -9.68 6.61 -13.95
C ILE A 15 -9.39 6.92 -12.46
N LEU A 16 -10.28 7.65 -11.79
CA LEU A 16 -10.13 7.96 -10.35
C LEU A 16 -10.12 6.68 -9.50
N ILE A 17 -11.08 5.78 -9.72
CA ILE A 17 -11.15 4.51 -8.99
C ILE A 17 -9.94 3.62 -9.26
N PHE A 18 -9.54 3.49 -10.53
CA PHE A 18 -8.36 2.73 -10.93
C PHE A 18 -7.08 3.30 -10.31
N TYR A 19 -6.95 4.62 -10.26
CA TYR A 19 -5.84 5.29 -9.57
C TYR A 19 -5.79 4.91 -8.09
N HIS A 20 -6.91 4.98 -7.35
CA HIS A 20 -6.91 4.60 -5.93
C HIS A 20 -6.61 3.12 -5.71
N PHE A 21 -7.06 2.24 -6.60
CA PHE A 21 -6.75 0.82 -6.56
C PHE A 21 -5.26 0.53 -6.83
N SER A 22 -4.66 1.22 -7.80
CA SER A 22 -3.27 1.01 -8.23
C SER A 22 -2.25 1.90 -7.52
N LYS A 23 -2.68 2.86 -6.69
CA LYS A 23 -1.85 3.90 -6.08
C LYS A 23 -0.56 3.37 -5.47
N TRP A 24 -0.64 2.31 -4.66
CA TRP A 24 0.52 1.76 -3.97
C TRP A 24 1.53 1.08 -4.91
N TYR A 25 1.05 0.44 -5.97
CA TYR A 25 1.93 -0.09 -7.03
C TYR A 25 2.57 1.05 -7.84
N LEU A 26 1.79 2.10 -8.15
CA LEU A 26 2.33 3.30 -8.80
C LEU A 26 3.40 3.97 -7.94
N THR A 27 3.23 4.03 -6.62
CA THR A 27 4.25 4.59 -5.71
C THR A 27 5.58 3.83 -5.78
N GLN A 28 5.53 2.51 -5.99
CA GLN A 28 6.73 1.67 -6.11
C GLN A 28 7.37 1.75 -7.49
N PHE A 29 6.54 1.82 -8.54
CA PHE A 29 7.01 1.91 -9.92
C PHE A 29 7.58 3.30 -10.23
N LEU A 30 6.91 4.34 -9.74
CA LEU A 30 7.37 5.72 -9.76
C LEU A 30 8.12 6.01 -8.46
N THR A 31 8.01 7.23 -7.96
CA THR A 31 8.53 7.62 -6.65
C THR A 31 7.41 8.24 -5.82
N PRO A 32 7.48 8.18 -4.48
CA PRO A 32 6.53 8.88 -3.60
C PRO A 32 6.39 10.38 -3.91
N PHE A 33 7.40 11.02 -4.53
CA PHE A 33 7.38 12.43 -4.91
C PHE A 33 6.48 12.75 -6.11
N VAL A 34 6.29 11.80 -7.04
CA VAL A 34 5.47 11.99 -8.24
C VAL A 34 3.98 11.79 -7.95
N ILE A 35 3.67 10.94 -6.96
CA ILE A 35 2.29 10.55 -6.62
C ILE A 35 1.42 11.76 -6.22
N PRO A 36 1.87 12.74 -5.42
CA PRO A 36 1.09 13.95 -5.14
C PRO A 36 0.71 14.72 -6.40
N LEU A 37 1.64 14.91 -7.35
CA LEU A 37 1.36 15.61 -8.60
C LEU A 37 0.33 14.87 -9.44
N LEU A 38 0.50 13.56 -9.61
CA LEU A 38 -0.47 12.72 -10.32
C LEU A 38 -1.85 12.77 -9.64
N SER A 39 -1.89 12.78 -8.31
CA SER A 39 -3.11 12.92 -7.53
C SER A 39 -3.83 14.25 -7.84
N ILE A 40 -3.10 15.37 -7.89
CA ILE A 40 -3.66 16.69 -8.20
C ILE A 40 -4.29 16.70 -9.58
N VAL A 41 -3.62 16.14 -10.60
CA VAL A 41 -4.13 16.10 -11.97
C VAL A 41 -5.43 15.28 -12.04
N ILE A 42 -5.43 14.07 -11.49
CA ILE A 42 -6.60 13.17 -11.56
C ILE A 42 -7.79 13.72 -10.78
N HIS A 43 -7.58 14.19 -9.53
CA HIS A 43 -8.66 14.74 -8.72
C HIS A 43 -9.12 16.10 -9.25
N GLY A 44 -8.19 16.97 -9.67
CA GLY A 44 -8.52 18.26 -10.25
C GLY A 44 -9.40 18.13 -11.48
N TRP A 45 -9.04 17.23 -12.40
CA TRP A 45 -9.87 16.92 -13.57
C TRP A 45 -11.25 16.39 -13.19
N PHE A 46 -11.31 15.47 -12.22
CA PHE A 46 -12.57 14.92 -11.71
C PHE A 46 -13.48 16.01 -11.11
N PHE A 47 -12.93 16.92 -10.31
CA PHE A 47 -13.67 18.03 -9.70
C PHE A 47 -14.12 19.08 -10.71
N ILE A 48 -13.31 19.39 -11.73
CA ILE A 48 -13.73 20.24 -12.85
C ILE A 48 -14.97 19.62 -13.53
N LEU A 49 -14.95 18.31 -13.78
CA LEU A 49 -16.09 17.60 -14.38
C LEU A 49 -17.30 17.54 -13.44
N LEU A 50 -17.10 17.48 -12.13
CA LEU A 50 -18.18 17.60 -11.15
C LEU A 50 -18.87 18.97 -11.26
N ILE A 51 -18.11 20.07 -11.30
CA ILE A 51 -18.67 21.42 -11.49
C ILE A 51 -19.43 21.51 -12.82
N LEU A 52 -18.83 21.02 -13.91
CA LEU A 52 -19.49 21.00 -15.22
C LEU A 52 -20.77 20.15 -15.22
N SER A 53 -20.82 19.07 -14.43
CA SER A 53 -22.03 18.23 -14.30
C SER A 53 -23.17 18.95 -13.58
N ILE A 54 -22.86 19.81 -12.59
CA ILE A 54 -23.83 20.67 -11.89
C ILE A 54 -24.36 21.74 -12.84
N ILE A 55 -23.47 22.43 -13.58
CA ILE A 55 -23.87 23.42 -14.60
C ILE A 55 -24.74 22.75 -15.67
N HIS A 56 -24.39 21.53 -16.08
CA HIS A 56 -25.16 20.76 -17.06
C HIS A 56 -26.56 20.42 -16.55
N LEU A 57 -26.70 20.03 -15.28
CA LEU A 57 -28.00 19.81 -14.65
C LEU A 57 -28.83 21.11 -14.63
N ALA A 58 -28.24 22.24 -14.21
CA ALA A 58 -28.94 23.51 -14.14
C ALA A 58 -29.48 23.97 -15.51
N ARG A 59 -28.65 23.85 -16.56
CA ARG A 59 -28.95 24.34 -17.92
C ARG A 59 -29.80 23.39 -18.75
N TYR A 60 -29.59 22.08 -18.62
CA TYR A 60 -30.20 21.08 -19.50
C TYR A 60 -31.15 20.13 -18.78
N LYS A 61 -31.32 20.28 -17.46
CA LYS A 61 -32.20 19.44 -16.60
C LYS A 61 -31.94 17.94 -16.73
N ASN A 62 -30.72 17.57 -17.14
CA ASN A 62 -30.28 16.18 -17.29
C ASN A 62 -29.35 15.80 -16.11
N PRO A 63 -29.82 15.02 -15.13
CA PRO A 63 -29.04 14.70 -13.94
C PRO A 63 -28.00 13.59 -14.16
N LYS A 64 -28.03 12.88 -15.29
CA LYS A 64 -27.19 11.68 -15.51
C LYS A 64 -25.70 11.90 -15.23
N PRO A 65 -25.03 12.95 -15.74
CA PRO A 65 -23.61 13.16 -15.46
C PRO A 65 -23.33 13.39 -13.97
N LEU A 66 -24.20 14.12 -13.26
CA LEU A 66 -24.05 14.39 -11.83
C LEU A 66 -24.27 13.12 -11.01
N ILE A 67 -25.31 12.35 -11.30
CA ILE A 67 -25.59 11.07 -10.61
C ILE A 67 -24.39 10.13 -10.72
N ILE A 68 -23.78 10.01 -11.90
CA ILE A 68 -22.58 9.18 -12.09
C ILE A 68 -21.44 9.67 -11.20
N GLN A 69 -21.17 10.98 -11.15
CA GLN A 69 -20.11 11.51 -10.30
C GLN A 69 -20.37 11.26 -8.82
N LEU A 70 -21.62 11.40 -8.36
CA LEU A 70 -22.01 11.11 -6.98
C LEU A 70 -21.81 9.64 -6.63
N ILE A 71 -22.19 8.72 -7.53
CA ILE A 71 -21.95 7.28 -7.35
C ILE A 71 -20.45 6.99 -7.23
N ILE A 72 -19.62 7.59 -8.09
CA ILE A 72 -18.17 7.42 -8.03
C ILE A 72 -17.60 7.95 -6.72
N ILE A 73 -18.08 9.10 -6.22
CA ILE A 73 -17.67 9.65 -4.92
C ILE A 73 -18.03 8.68 -3.79
N ILE A 74 -19.24 8.10 -3.81
CA ILE A 74 -19.66 7.09 -2.83
C ILE A 74 -18.72 5.88 -2.89
N ILE A 75 -18.48 5.33 -4.08
CA ILE A 75 -17.55 4.19 -4.24
C ILE A 75 -16.17 4.56 -3.73
N TRP A 76 -15.66 5.75 -4.07
CA TRP A 76 -14.34 6.21 -3.66
C TRP A 76 -14.21 6.32 -2.13
N ILE A 77 -15.18 6.93 -1.46
CA ILE A 77 -15.14 7.16 -0.01
C ILE A 77 -15.32 5.86 0.78
N TYR A 78 -16.24 4.99 0.36
CA TYR A 78 -16.61 3.80 1.12
C TYR A 78 -15.75 2.57 0.80
N THR A 79 -15.00 2.57 -0.31
CA THR A 79 -14.13 1.44 -0.66
C THR A 79 -12.79 1.54 0.09
N PRO A 80 -12.41 0.54 0.91
CA PRO A 80 -11.17 0.58 1.67
C PRO A 80 -9.96 0.14 0.84
N PHE A 81 -9.61 0.89 -0.22
CA PHE A 81 -8.58 0.53 -1.20
C PHE A 81 -7.25 0.11 -0.56
N THR A 82 -6.77 0.84 0.45
CA THR A 82 -5.53 0.51 1.16
C THR A 82 -5.61 -0.84 1.87
N LYS A 83 -6.76 -1.18 2.49
CA LYS A 83 -6.92 -2.49 3.14
C LYS A 83 -6.95 -3.63 2.12
N ILE A 84 -7.59 -3.39 0.97
CA ILE A 84 -7.62 -4.35 -0.15
C ILE A 84 -6.19 -4.60 -0.64
N TYR A 85 -5.42 -3.54 -0.89
CA TYR A 85 -4.02 -3.63 -1.29
C TYR A 85 -3.17 -4.43 -0.30
N ILE A 86 -3.24 -4.10 1.01
CA ILE A 86 -2.48 -4.81 2.05
C ILE A 86 -2.85 -6.30 2.08
N LYS A 87 -4.14 -6.63 1.98
CA LYS A 87 -4.59 -8.02 1.97
C LYS A 87 -4.09 -8.78 0.75
N LEU A 88 -4.17 -8.18 -0.44
CA LEU A 88 -3.67 -8.79 -1.67
C LEU A 88 -2.15 -8.97 -1.62
N ASP A 89 -1.40 -7.96 -1.16
CA ASP A 89 0.05 -8.04 -1.00
C ASP A 89 0.45 -9.12 0.01
N PHE A 90 -0.28 -9.27 1.12
CA PHE A 90 -0.07 -10.36 2.05
C PHE A 90 -0.22 -11.71 1.37
N LEU A 91 -1.36 -11.94 0.71
CA LEU A 91 -1.71 -13.23 0.10
C LEU A 91 -0.77 -13.62 -1.05
N ILE A 92 -0.45 -12.67 -1.93
CA ILE A 92 0.38 -12.92 -3.12
C ILE A 92 1.81 -13.33 -2.72
N TYR A 93 2.41 -12.65 -1.74
CA TYR A 93 3.81 -12.87 -1.36
C TYR A 93 4.00 -13.75 -0.12
N LYS A 94 2.92 -14.32 0.44
CA LYS A 94 2.97 -15.07 1.71
C LYS A 94 3.98 -16.21 1.68
N ASP A 95 3.93 -17.04 0.66
CA ASP A 95 4.76 -18.25 0.60
C ASP A 95 6.22 -17.93 0.30
N ASP A 96 6.48 -16.88 -0.49
CA ASP A 96 7.83 -16.37 -0.69
C ASP A 96 8.41 -15.77 0.60
N ARG A 97 7.60 -15.07 1.40
CA ARG A 97 8.03 -14.57 2.72
C ARG A 97 8.39 -15.71 3.67
N LYS A 98 7.62 -16.81 3.68
CA LYS A 98 7.96 -18.02 4.45
C LYS A 98 9.29 -18.61 4.01
N GLN A 99 9.54 -18.71 2.70
CA GLN A 99 10.83 -19.17 2.18
C GLN A 99 11.97 -18.26 2.65
N VAL A 100 11.78 -16.93 2.65
CA VAL A 100 12.77 -15.99 3.18
C VAL A 100 13.06 -16.26 4.65
N ILE A 101 12.03 -16.43 5.49
CA ILE A 101 12.18 -16.74 6.91
C ILE A 101 12.96 -18.03 7.10
N GLU A 102 12.61 -19.10 6.37
CA GLU A 102 13.30 -20.38 6.44
C GLU A 102 14.78 -20.24 6.07
N LEU A 103 15.11 -19.47 5.03
CA LEU A 103 16.50 -19.23 4.64
C LEU A 103 17.28 -18.43 5.69
N ILE A 104 16.63 -17.49 6.38
CA ILE A 104 17.21 -16.73 7.50
C ILE A 104 17.48 -17.66 8.69
N GLU A 105 16.53 -18.51 9.07
CA GLU A 105 16.67 -19.45 10.18
C GLU A 105 17.80 -20.47 9.92
N HIS A 106 17.96 -20.91 8.67
CA HIS A 106 19.08 -21.77 8.24
C HIS A 106 20.39 -21.01 7.98
N LYS A 107 20.45 -19.70 8.29
CA LYS A 107 21.63 -18.84 8.07
C LYS A 107 22.13 -18.79 6.62
N LYS A 108 21.27 -19.10 5.65
CA LYS A 108 21.54 -18.95 4.22
C LYS A 108 21.36 -17.51 3.76
N LEU A 109 20.49 -16.76 4.45
CA LEU A 109 20.39 -15.31 4.34
C LEU A 109 20.85 -14.70 5.66
N ILE A 110 21.88 -13.86 5.59
CA ILE A 110 22.45 -13.15 6.75
C ILE A 110 22.53 -11.65 6.43
N PRO A 111 22.63 -10.79 7.46
CA PRO A 111 22.84 -9.37 7.28
C PRO A 111 24.01 -9.10 6.34
N ASN A 112 23.75 -8.32 5.30
CA ASN A 112 24.66 -8.13 4.17
C ASN A 112 24.81 -6.65 3.78
N VAL A 113 24.35 -5.73 4.63
CA VAL A 113 24.58 -4.29 4.51
C VAL A 113 25.54 -3.82 5.60
N SER A 114 26.41 -2.86 5.27
CA SER A 114 27.50 -2.44 6.17
C SER A 114 27.07 -1.49 7.29
N TYR A 115 25.90 -0.87 7.16
CA TYR A 115 25.42 0.19 8.06
C TYR A 115 24.35 -0.27 9.06
N ASP A 116 23.82 -1.49 8.91
CA ASP A 116 22.84 -2.08 9.82
C ASP A 116 23.05 -3.59 9.94
N ASN A 117 23.42 -4.04 11.14
CA ASN A 117 23.73 -5.44 11.43
C ASN A 117 22.48 -6.34 11.50
N ASN A 118 21.28 -5.78 11.41
CA ASN A 118 20.02 -6.52 11.42
C ASN A 118 19.32 -6.51 10.06
N GLN A 119 19.80 -5.74 9.09
CA GLN A 119 19.18 -5.62 7.78
C GLN A 119 19.75 -6.61 6.77
N ILE A 120 18.86 -7.25 6.01
CA ILE A 120 19.19 -8.12 4.88
C ILE A 120 18.60 -7.54 3.61
N HIS A 121 19.45 -7.24 2.63
CA HIS A 121 19.05 -6.99 1.25
C HIS A 121 18.76 -8.32 0.55
N LEU A 122 17.50 -8.57 0.23
CA LEU A 122 17.08 -9.85 -0.35
C LEU A 122 17.57 -10.01 -1.80
N PRO A 123 17.86 -11.25 -2.24
CA PRO A 123 18.19 -11.51 -3.64
C PRO A 123 16.99 -11.19 -4.55
N PRO A 124 17.23 -10.94 -5.86
CA PRO A 124 16.20 -10.51 -6.80
C PRO A 124 14.92 -11.35 -6.79
N LYS A 125 15.05 -12.68 -6.59
CA LYS A 125 13.92 -13.62 -6.48
C LYS A 125 12.91 -13.21 -5.40
N PHE A 126 13.37 -12.70 -4.26
CA PHE A 126 12.52 -12.37 -3.11
C PHE A 126 12.30 -10.86 -2.93
N LYS A 127 12.86 -10.02 -3.82
CA LYS A 127 12.78 -8.56 -3.73
C LYS A 127 11.35 -8.03 -3.58
N ALA A 128 10.37 -8.69 -4.20
CA ALA A 128 8.97 -8.25 -4.17
C ALA A 128 8.27 -8.46 -2.82
N THR A 129 8.84 -9.31 -1.95
CA THR A 129 8.28 -9.65 -0.63
C THR A 129 8.38 -8.50 0.38
N SER A 130 9.30 -7.56 0.15
CA SER A 130 9.50 -6.36 0.96
C SER A 130 9.70 -5.12 0.09
N LYS A 131 8.87 -4.10 0.28
CA LYS A 131 8.80 -2.91 -0.57
C LYS A 131 9.92 -1.93 -0.26
N GLY A 132 10.30 -1.13 -1.26
CA GLY A 132 11.35 -0.12 -1.11
C GLY A 132 12.76 -0.70 -1.14
N GLY A 133 13.00 -1.69 -2.01
CA GLY A 133 14.34 -2.20 -2.31
C GLY A 133 14.51 -3.71 -2.14
N GLY A 134 13.59 -4.39 -1.45
CA GLY A 134 13.75 -5.80 -1.08
C GLY A 134 14.51 -6.00 0.22
N ASP A 135 14.58 -4.98 1.08
CA ASP A 135 15.25 -5.09 2.37
C ASP A 135 14.31 -5.61 3.45
N VAL A 136 14.80 -6.41 4.37
CA VAL A 136 14.08 -6.86 5.58
C VAL A 136 14.92 -6.57 6.82
N ILE A 137 14.27 -6.37 7.97
CA ILE A 137 14.96 -6.29 9.27
C ILE A 137 14.73 -7.61 10.01
N VAL A 138 15.78 -8.15 10.62
CA VAL A 138 15.77 -9.43 11.33
C VAL A 138 16.22 -9.23 12.77
N HIS A 139 15.43 -9.75 13.70
CA HIS A 139 15.82 -9.88 15.10
C HIS A 139 16.01 -11.36 15.44
N TYR A 140 17.25 -11.75 15.74
CA TYR A 140 17.58 -13.12 16.10
C TYR A 140 17.26 -13.38 17.57
N GLY A 141 16.31 -14.29 17.82
CA GLY A 141 16.13 -14.90 19.13
C GLY A 141 17.07 -16.10 19.34
N LYS A 142 16.96 -16.76 20.50
CA LYS A 142 17.81 -17.94 20.83
C LYS A 142 17.61 -19.14 19.88
N LYS A 143 16.43 -19.28 19.28
CA LYS A 143 16.07 -20.41 18.39
C LYS A 143 15.41 -19.99 17.07
N ASN A 144 14.63 -18.93 17.08
CA ASN A 144 13.86 -18.45 15.92
C ASN A 144 14.16 -16.97 15.68
N ALA A 145 13.95 -16.51 14.45
CA ALA A 145 14.10 -15.11 14.08
C ALA A 145 12.74 -14.44 13.87
N SER A 146 12.60 -13.22 14.37
CA SER A 146 11.50 -12.32 13.97
C SER A 146 11.94 -11.54 12.75
N VAL A 147 11.08 -11.43 11.74
CA VAL A 147 11.42 -10.80 10.45
C VAL A 147 10.39 -9.76 10.08
N PHE A 148 10.87 -8.56 9.73
CA PHE A 148 10.04 -7.45 9.28
C PHE A 148 10.16 -7.21 7.77
N PHE A 149 9.03 -7.29 7.09
CA PHE A 149 8.87 -7.05 5.66
C PHE A 149 8.11 -5.75 5.43
N TYR A 150 8.71 -4.79 4.72
CA TYR A 150 8.07 -3.52 4.42
C TYR A 150 6.94 -3.69 3.41
N THR A 151 5.82 -3.00 3.64
CA THR A 151 4.76 -2.75 2.64
C THR A 151 4.80 -1.32 2.12
N TYR A 152 5.40 -0.41 2.90
CA TYR A 152 5.66 0.97 2.54
C TYR A 152 6.87 1.48 3.31
N ARG A 153 7.77 2.17 2.61
CA ARG A 153 8.89 2.94 3.18
C ARG A 153 8.69 4.39 2.79
N GLY A 154 8.30 5.22 3.74
CA GLY A 154 8.18 6.65 3.56
C GLY A 154 9.53 7.37 3.56
N LEU A 155 9.48 8.68 3.62
CA LEU A 155 10.67 9.56 3.57
C LEU A 155 11.26 9.90 4.95
N ILE A 156 10.49 9.68 6.03
CA ILE A 156 10.89 9.95 7.42
C ILE A 156 10.68 8.63 8.20
N ASP A 157 9.91 8.64 9.27
CA ASP A 157 9.64 7.47 10.12
C ASP A 157 8.31 6.79 9.77
N ASN A 158 7.63 7.24 8.72
CA ASN A 158 6.36 6.66 8.29
C ASN A 158 6.65 5.42 7.46
N PHE A 159 6.39 4.26 8.03
CA PHE A 159 6.52 3.01 7.31
C PHE A 159 5.49 2.02 7.81
N SER A 160 5.27 0.99 7.02
CA SER A 160 4.40 -0.10 7.42
C SER A 160 4.91 -1.40 6.87
N GLY A 161 4.48 -2.51 7.47
CA GLY A 161 4.90 -3.81 7.02
C GLY A 161 4.29 -4.96 7.79
N PHE A 162 4.75 -6.15 7.44
CA PHE A 162 4.41 -7.39 8.10
C PHE A 162 5.57 -7.85 8.99
N ILE A 163 5.27 -8.11 10.25
CA ILE A 163 6.17 -8.80 11.17
C ILE A 163 5.75 -10.27 11.20
N TYR A 164 6.71 -11.15 10.90
CA TYR A 164 6.65 -12.54 11.32
C TYR A 164 7.22 -12.64 12.74
N ALA A 165 6.38 -13.03 13.69
CA ALA A 165 6.75 -13.24 15.07
C ALA A 165 6.62 -14.72 15.43
N PRO A 166 7.74 -15.43 15.71
CA PRO A 166 7.69 -16.83 16.09
C PRO A 166 6.92 -17.01 17.40
N ASN A 167 6.26 -18.16 17.54
CA ASN A 167 5.41 -18.51 18.70
C ASN A 167 4.20 -17.58 18.93
N ASP A 168 3.78 -16.83 17.91
CA ASP A 168 2.57 -15.99 17.96
C ASP A 168 2.62 -14.94 19.08
N VAL A 169 3.84 -14.51 19.44
CA VAL A 169 4.08 -13.43 20.41
C VAL A 169 3.81 -12.11 19.69
N LYS A 170 2.91 -11.31 20.25
CA LYS A 170 2.62 -9.98 19.70
C LYS A 170 3.89 -9.12 19.79
N PRO A 171 4.32 -8.44 18.70
CA PRO A 171 5.41 -7.48 18.75
C PRO A 171 5.10 -6.34 19.73
N ASN A 172 6.13 -5.83 20.39
CA ASN A 172 6.04 -4.62 21.21
C ASN A 172 6.02 -3.37 20.32
N GLU A 173 5.61 -2.25 20.88
CA GLU A 173 5.52 -0.97 20.16
C GLU A 173 6.90 -0.41 19.80
N ASP A 174 7.97 -0.83 20.48
CA ASP A 174 9.36 -0.41 20.30
C ASP A 174 10.26 -1.46 19.61
N ASP A 175 9.68 -2.58 19.14
CA ASP A 175 10.42 -3.62 18.44
C ASP A 175 11.02 -3.10 17.12
N PHE A 176 12.12 -3.72 16.65
CA PHE A 176 12.84 -3.30 15.43
C PHE A 176 13.37 -1.86 15.46
N ASN A 177 13.76 -1.36 16.65
CA ASN A 177 14.23 0.01 16.86
C ASN A 177 13.25 1.06 16.30
N SER A 178 11.96 0.78 16.42
CA SER A 178 10.90 1.46 15.70
C SER A 178 9.69 1.69 16.60
N ILE A 179 8.97 2.79 16.42
CA ILE A 179 7.76 3.09 17.20
C ILE A 179 6.51 2.77 16.37
N PHE A 180 5.89 1.62 16.63
CA PHE A 180 4.63 1.21 16.01
C PHE A 180 3.44 1.83 16.75
N LYS A 181 2.55 2.53 16.03
CA LYS A 181 1.30 3.04 16.63
C LYS A 181 0.11 2.10 16.47
N ASP A 182 0.17 1.18 15.51
CA ASP A 182 -0.89 0.20 15.30
C ASP A 182 -0.27 -1.16 14.99
N ILE A 183 -0.77 -2.19 15.67
CA ILE A 183 -0.33 -3.58 15.55
C ILE A 183 -1.57 -4.45 15.42
N LYS A 184 -1.80 -4.95 14.21
CA LYS A 184 -2.97 -5.78 13.86
C LYS A 184 -2.54 -7.18 13.52
N LYS A 185 -3.08 -8.16 14.25
CA LYS A 185 -2.89 -9.57 13.89
C LYS A 185 -3.61 -9.88 12.58
N ILE A 186 -2.89 -10.46 11.64
CA ILE A 186 -3.42 -10.87 10.33
C ILE A 186 -3.71 -12.37 10.32
N GLU A 187 -2.78 -13.15 10.86
CA GLU A 187 -2.86 -14.61 10.97
C GLU A 187 -1.96 -15.08 12.11
N LYS A 188 -1.96 -16.38 12.42
CA LYS A 188 -0.98 -17.00 13.31
C LYS A 188 0.45 -16.61 12.90
N ASN A 189 1.21 -16.08 13.85
CA ASN A 189 2.59 -15.58 13.70
C ASN A 189 2.74 -14.33 12.81
N TRP A 190 1.67 -13.75 12.26
CA TRP A 190 1.74 -12.64 11.32
C TRP A 190 0.99 -11.41 11.84
N TYR A 191 1.72 -10.30 11.94
CA TYR A 191 1.21 -9.02 12.40
C TYR A 191 1.48 -7.96 11.34
N TYR A 192 0.51 -7.10 11.06
CA TYR A 192 0.68 -5.89 10.28
C TYR A 192 0.90 -4.71 11.23
N VAL A 193 1.95 -3.94 10.97
CA VAL A 193 2.34 -2.81 11.80
C VAL A 193 2.46 -1.52 10.99
N THR A 194 2.18 -0.39 11.63
CA THR A 194 2.35 0.93 11.03
C THR A 194 3.03 1.88 12.00
N SER A 195 4.08 2.53 11.52
CA SER A 195 4.67 3.74 12.09
C SER A 195 4.11 4.95 11.36
N HIS A 196 3.97 6.08 12.06
CA HIS A 196 3.32 7.30 11.55
C HIS A 196 4.28 8.45 11.39
#